data_AF-A0A1V4AV53-F1
#
_entry.id   AF-A0A1V4AV53-F1
#
_cell.length_a   1.000
_cell.length_b   1.000
_cell.length_c   1.000
_cell.angle_alpha   90.00
_cell.angle_beta   90.00
_cell.angle_gamma   90.00
#
_symmetry.space_group_name_H-M   'P 1'
#
loop_
_entity.id
_entity.type
_entity.pdbx_description
1 polymer ?
#
loop_
_entity_poly.entity_id
_entity_poly.type
_entity_poly.pdbx_seq_one_letter_code
_entity_poly.pdbx_strand_id
1 'polypeptide(L)'
;MAKTRIAKLQSMEKYLEGKNGYLREHPRALVSKALEAARERIKKLKLETWTRIKDESGTLKIESNEEALKEESYLDGCYVIKTDLKENEADTYLVHDRYKDLTEVEKVFRGCKTVNLEVRPV
;
A
#
# COMPACT_ATOMS: atom_id res chain seq x y z
N MET A 1 -2.80 2.62 -6.30
CA MET A 1 -1.68 1.95 -5.61
C MET A 1 -0.37 2.74 -5.77
N ALA A 2 0.07 3.06 -6.99
CA ALA A 2 1.27 3.90 -7.23
C ALA A 2 1.29 5.25 -6.46
N LYS A 3 0.19 6.04 -6.51
CA LYS A 3 0.08 7.31 -5.76
C LYS A 3 0.29 7.15 -4.25
N THR A 4 -0.20 6.05 -3.69
CA THR A 4 -0.04 5.72 -2.27
C THR A 4 1.40 5.39 -1.92
N ARG A 5 2.14 4.69 -2.80
CA ARG A 5 3.58 4.43 -2.59
C ARG A 5 4.40 5.71 -2.61
N ILE A 6 4.15 6.59 -3.58
CA ILE A 6 4.85 7.88 -3.68
C ILE A 6 4.63 8.71 -2.41
N ALA A 7 3.38 8.80 -1.94
CA ALA A 7 3.06 9.52 -0.71
C ALA A 7 3.77 8.93 0.52
N LYS A 8 3.89 7.61 0.62
CA LYS A 8 4.63 6.94 1.70
C LYS A 8 6.13 7.21 1.63
N LEU A 9 6.71 7.23 0.43
CA LEU A 9 8.13 7.55 0.22
C LEU A 9 8.41 9.01 0.62
N GLN A 10 7.60 9.96 0.17
CA GLN A 10 7.71 11.38 0.56
C GLN A 10 7.56 11.57 2.08
N SER A 11 6.65 10.84 2.73
CA SER A 11 6.51 10.84 4.18
C SER A 11 7.77 10.34 4.89
N MET A 12 8.44 9.35 4.31
CA MET A 12 9.68 8.79 4.82
C MET A 12 10.87 9.75 4.61
N GLU A 13 10.97 10.40 3.45
CA GLU A 13 11.99 11.42 3.17
C GLU A 13 11.90 12.57 4.18
N LYS A 14 10.70 13.10 4.41
CA LYS A 14 10.47 14.15 5.42
C LYS A 14 10.85 13.69 6.83
N TYR A 15 10.62 12.42 7.15
CA TYR A 15 11.04 11.85 8.43
C TYR A 15 12.57 11.75 8.56
N LEU A 16 13.25 11.33 7.49
CA LEU A 16 14.72 11.29 7.45
C LEU A 16 15.32 12.69 7.55
N GLU A 17 14.74 13.68 6.88
CA GLU A 17 15.18 15.08 6.97
C GLU A 17 15.14 15.60 8.42
N GLY A 18 14.03 15.37 9.14
CA GLY A 18 13.93 15.72 10.56
C GLY A 18 14.94 14.97 11.44
N LYS A 19 15.21 13.69 11.15
CA LYS A 19 16.23 12.90 11.87
C LYS A 19 17.65 13.38 11.59
N ASN A 20 17.96 13.71 10.34
CA ASN A 20 19.25 14.24 9.94
C ASN A 20 19.48 15.64 10.55
N GLY A 21 18.44 16.48 10.64
CA GLY A 21 18.50 17.74 11.39
C GLY A 21 18.90 17.53 12.86
N TYR A 22 18.22 16.60 13.53
CA TYR A 22 18.53 16.23 14.92
C TYR A 22 19.97 15.70 15.09
N LEU A 23 20.44 14.85 14.17
CA LEU A 23 21.81 14.33 14.20
C LEU A 23 22.88 15.43 14.00
N ARG A 24 22.57 16.48 13.21
CA ARG A 24 23.46 17.64 13.03
C ARG A 24 23.52 18.52 14.27
N GLU A 25 22.38 18.73 14.93
CA GLU A 25 22.30 19.55 16.16
C GLU A 25 22.90 18.84 17.39
N HIS A 26 22.96 17.51 17.36
CA HIS A 26 23.46 16.70 18.48
C HIS A 26 24.60 15.76 18.06
N PRO A 27 25.87 16.20 18.14
CA PRO A 27 27.04 15.41 17.72
C PRO A 27 27.26 14.10 18.50
N ARG A 28 26.66 13.98 19.68
CA ARG A 28 26.71 12.76 20.53
C ARG A 28 25.58 11.77 20.24
N ALA A 29 24.64 12.12 19.37
CA ALA A 29 23.52 11.26 19.04
C ALA A 29 24.00 10.02 18.27
N LEU A 30 23.46 8.86 18.64
CA LEU A 30 23.82 7.58 18.03
C LEU A 30 23.09 7.42 16.68
N VAL A 31 23.86 7.48 15.60
CA VAL A 31 23.36 7.23 14.23
C VAL A 31 22.74 5.83 14.12
N SER A 32 23.26 4.84 14.87
CA SER A 32 22.70 3.48 14.93
C SER A 32 21.25 3.44 15.40
N LYS A 33 20.90 4.17 16.47
CA LYS A 33 19.51 4.25 16.98
C LYS A 33 18.59 4.96 15.98
N ALA A 34 19.09 6.00 15.31
CA ALA A 34 18.34 6.69 14.27
C ALA A 34 18.06 5.77 13.06
N LEU A 35 19.04 4.94 12.69
CA LEU A 35 18.95 3.97 11.61
C LEU A 35 17.96 2.84 11.95
N GLU A 36 17.99 2.31 13.18
CA GLU A 36 17.00 1.31 13.65
C GLU A 36 15.58 1.86 13.60
N ALA A 37 15.35 3.06 14.16
CA ALA A 37 14.04 3.69 14.14
C ALA A 37 13.53 3.93 12.71
N ALA A 38 14.43 4.30 11.79
CA ALA A 38 14.08 4.51 10.40
C ALA A 38 13.75 3.19 9.67
N ARG A 39 14.46 2.09 9.98
CA ARG A 39 14.14 0.74 9.48
C ARG A 39 12.79 0.23 9.99
N GLU A 40 12.48 0.44 11.27
CA GLU A 40 11.17 0.08 11.82
C GLU A 40 10.04 0.85 11.12
N ARG A 41 10.26 2.13 10.83
CA ARG A 41 9.27 2.94 10.12
C ARG A 41 9.05 2.47 8.69
N ILE A 42 10.11 2.08 7.97
CA ILE A 42 10.01 1.45 6.66
C ILE A 42 9.15 0.17 6.71
N LYS A 43 9.39 -0.71 7.69
CA LYS A 43 8.57 -1.91 7.91
C LYS A 43 7.10 -1.58 8.14
N LYS A 44 6.81 -0.56 8.96
CA LYS A 44 5.42 -0.10 9.20
C LYS A 44 4.77 0.43 7.93
N LEU A 45 5.53 1.09 7.06
CA LEU A 45 5.04 1.63 5.79
C LEU A 45 4.95 0.58 4.68
N LYS A 46 5.47 -0.64 4.89
CA LYS A 46 5.57 -1.71 3.89
C LYS A 46 6.39 -1.28 2.67
N LEU A 47 7.55 -0.67 2.92
CA LEU A 47 8.48 -0.20 1.89
C LEU A 47 9.76 -1.03 1.83
N GLU A 48 9.96 -1.96 2.77
CA GLU A 48 11.18 -2.77 2.94
C GLU A 48 11.52 -3.64 1.73
N THR A 49 10.54 -4.01 0.91
CA THR A 49 10.74 -4.87 -0.25
C THR A 49 11.58 -4.19 -1.34
N TRP A 50 11.45 -2.87 -1.49
CA TRP A 50 12.07 -2.12 -2.59
C TRP A 50 12.82 -0.86 -2.14
N THR A 51 12.89 -0.57 -0.84
CA THR A 51 13.67 0.56 -0.30
C THR A 51 14.67 0.10 0.75
N ARG A 52 15.84 0.75 0.78
CA ARG A 52 16.87 0.54 1.80
C ARG A 52 17.35 1.86 2.36
N ILE A 53 17.67 1.89 3.65
CA ILE A 53 18.32 3.05 4.28
C ILE A 53 19.80 2.76 4.40
N LYS A 54 20.60 3.68 3.90
CA LYS A 54 22.05 3.72 4.06
C LYS A 54 22.45 4.91 4.91
N ASP A 55 23.52 4.74 5.66
CA ASP A 55 24.23 5.84 6.33
C ASP A 55 25.37 6.27 5.42
N GLU A 56 25.32 7.52 4.97
CA GLU A 56 26.42 8.19 4.26
C GLU A 56 26.97 9.28 5.16
N SER A 57 28.09 8.97 5.82
CA SER A 57 28.86 9.95 6.61
C SER A 57 28.04 10.69 7.68
N GLY A 58 27.15 9.98 8.39
CA GLY A 58 26.31 10.55 9.44
C GLY A 58 24.99 11.15 8.93
N THR A 59 24.67 10.95 7.65
CA THR A 59 23.38 11.32 7.05
C THR A 59 22.65 10.07 6.59
N LEU A 60 21.42 9.89 7.05
CA LEU A 60 20.56 8.79 6.61
C LEU A 60 19.95 9.13 5.25
N LYS A 61 20.16 8.28 4.25
CA LYS A 61 19.54 8.37 2.92
C LYS A 61 18.72 7.13 2.62
N ILE A 62 17.62 7.33 1.92
CA ILE A 62 16.79 6.26 1.36
C ILE A 62 17.22 6.01 -0.09
N GLU A 63 17.41 4.74 -0.43
CA GLU A 63 17.72 4.28 -1.77
C GLU A 63 16.60 3.35 -2.24
N SER A 64 16.08 3.58 -3.43
CA SER A 64 15.03 2.76 -4.05
C SER A 64 15.64 1.80 -5.06
N ASN A 65 15.26 0.53 -4.99
CA ASN A 65 15.54 -0.47 -6.01
C ASN A 65 14.40 -0.47 -7.03
N GLU A 66 14.66 0.00 -8.24
CA GLU A 66 13.67 0.10 -9.31
C GLU A 66 13.18 -1.25 -9.82
N GLU A 67 14.03 -2.28 -9.83
CA GLU A 67 13.64 -3.65 -10.26
C GLU A 67 12.65 -4.25 -9.27
N ALA A 68 12.97 -4.18 -7.97
CA ALA A 68 12.08 -4.66 -6.91
C ALA A 68 10.76 -3.86 -6.87
N LEU A 69 10.82 -2.54 -7.13
CA LEU A 69 9.62 -1.71 -7.24
C LEU A 69 8.75 -2.15 -8.42
N LYS A 70 9.36 -2.49 -9.57
CA LYS A 70 8.65 -2.96 -10.75
C LYS A 70 7.92 -4.26 -10.47
N GLU A 71 8.57 -5.23 -9.84
CA GLU A 71 7.96 -6.50 -9.43
C GLU A 71 6.80 -6.30 -8.47
N GLU A 72 6.98 -5.50 -7.41
CA GLU A 72 5.93 -5.19 -6.43
C GLU A 72 4.74 -4.46 -7.07
N SER A 73 5.01 -3.63 -8.08
CA SER A 73 3.97 -2.91 -8.82
C SER A 73 3.30 -3.73 -9.92
N TYR A 74 3.82 -4.92 -10.24
CA TYR A 74 3.37 -5.69 -11.40
C TYR A 74 1.89 -6.06 -11.32
N LEU A 75 1.42 -6.36 -10.11
CA LEU A 75 0.02 -6.74 -9.85
C LEU A 75 -0.83 -5.55 -9.36
N ASP A 76 -0.34 -4.32 -9.51
CA ASP A 76 -1.11 -3.15 -9.13
C ASP A 76 -2.38 -3.00 -9.95
N GLY A 77 -3.51 -2.90 -9.24
CA GLY A 77 -4.81 -2.77 -9.88
C GLY A 77 -5.32 -4.06 -10.48
N CYS A 78 -4.56 -5.16 -10.40
CA CYS A 78 -5.10 -6.49 -10.65
C CYS A 78 -6.02 -6.88 -9.49
N TYR A 79 -7.13 -7.51 -9.84
CA TYR A 79 -8.02 -8.17 -8.90
C TYR A 79 -8.20 -9.61 -9.34
N VAL A 80 -8.53 -10.48 -8.40
CA VAL A 80 -8.73 -11.91 -8.64
C VAL A 80 -10.14 -12.27 -8.25
N ILE A 81 -10.85 -12.93 -9.16
CA ILE A 81 -12.11 -13.60 -8.85
C ILE A 81 -11.78 -15.06 -8.53
N LYS A 82 -12.15 -15.51 -7.32
CA LYS A 82 -12.06 -16.91 -6.93
C LYS A 82 -13.45 -17.53 -7.00
N THR A 83 -13.58 -18.63 -7.72
CA THR A 83 -14.81 -19.41 -7.85
C THR A 83 -14.52 -20.89 -7.62
N ASP A 84 -15.53 -21.63 -7.17
CA ASP A 84 -15.56 -23.07 -7.00
C ASP A 84 -16.20 -23.81 -8.19
N LEU A 85 -16.67 -23.06 -9.20
CA LEU A 85 -17.16 -23.60 -10.46
C LEU A 85 -16.04 -24.36 -11.20
N LYS A 86 -16.40 -25.50 -11.78
CA LYS A 86 -15.50 -26.30 -12.60
C LYS A 86 -15.32 -25.67 -13.98
N GLU A 87 -14.21 -25.99 -14.64
CA GLU A 87 -13.87 -25.47 -15.98
C GLU A 87 -14.92 -25.78 -17.05
N ASN A 88 -15.68 -26.87 -16.89
CA ASN A 88 -16.76 -27.24 -17.81
C ASN A 88 -18.10 -26.56 -17.51
N GLU A 89 -18.23 -25.87 -16.37
CA GLU A 89 -19.47 -25.21 -15.93
C GLU A 89 -19.52 -23.74 -16.37
N ALA A 90 -18.37 -23.06 -16.35
CA ALA A 90 -18.26 -21.68 -16.81
C ALA A 90 -16.83 -21.33 -17.24
N ASP A 91 -16.72 -20.58 -18.32
CA ASP A 91 -15.44 -19.99 -18.72
C ASP A 91 -15.12 -18.72 -17.92
N THR A 92 -13.90 -18.22 -18.08
CA THR A 92 -13.41 -17.02 -17.38
C THR A 92 -14.25 -15.77 -17.67
N TYR A 93 -14.75 -15.62 -18.90
CA TYR A 93 -15.52 -14.45 -19.31
C TYR A 93 -16.90 -14.45 -18.65
N LEU A 94 -17.56 -15.61 -18.63
CA LEU A 94 -18.86 -15.80 -18.01
C LEU A 94 -18.78 -15.54 -16.50
N VAL A 95 -17.77 -16.07 -15.81
CA VAL A 95 -17.56 -15.82 -14.38
C VAL A 95 -17.37 -14.33 -14.10
N HIS A 96 -16.55 -13.64 -14.91
CA HIS A 96 -16.33 -12.21 -14.75
C HIS A 96 -17.59 -11.38 -15.04
N ASP A 97 -18.39 -11.75 -16.04
CA ASP A 97 -19.65 -11.06 -16.35
C ASP A 97 -20.67 -11.21 -15.22
N ARG A 98 -20.88 -12.45 -14.72
CA ARG A 98 -21.75 -12.69 -13.56
C ARG A 98 -21.27 -12.02 -12.29
N TYR A 99 -19.96 -11.90 -12.09
CA TYR A 99 -19.41 -11.12 -10.98
C TYR A 99 -19.77 -9.62 -11.09
N LYS A 100 -19.75 -9.05 -12.30
CA LYS A 100 -20.16 -7.65 -12.52
C LYS A 100 -21.64 -7.42 -12.20
N ASP A 101 -22.50 -8.39 -12.47
CA ASP A 101 -23.94 -8.28 -12.20
C ASP A 101 -24.26 -8.11 -10.70
N LEU A 102 -23.35 -8.47 -9.80
CA LEU A 102 -23.49 -8.19 -8.35
C LEU A 102 -23.67 -6.69 -8.05
N THR A 103 -23.22 -5.82 -8.95
CA THR A 103 -23.45 -4.36 -8.84
C THR A 103 -24.94 -4.01 -8.81
N GLU A 104 -25.79 -4.77 -9.51
CA GLU A 104 -27.24 -4.54 -9.51
C GLU A 104 -27.87 -4.85 -8.15
N VAL A 105 -27.37 -5.91 -7.49
CA VAL A 105 -27.77 -6.25 -6.13
C VAL A 105 -27.41 -5.12 -5.16
N GLU A 106 -26.19 -4.60 -5.23
CA GLU A 106 -25.76 -3.46 -4.41
C GLU A 106 -26.60 -2.20 -4.65
N LYS A 107 -26.96 -1.91 -5.91
CA LYS A 107 -27.84 -0.79 -6.27
C LYS A 107 -29.21 -0.94 -5.62
N VAL A 108 -29.83 -2.13 -5.70
CA VAL A 108 -31.13 -2.41 -5.07
C VAL A 108 -31.04 -2.25 -3.55
N PHE A 109 -30.01 -2.81 -2.91
CA PHE A 109 -29.82 -2.65 -1.46
C PHE A 109 -29.63 -1.20 -1.04
N ARG A 110 -28.89 -0.39 -1.83
CA ARG A 110 -28.76 1.04 -1.59
C ARG A 110 -30.12 1.73 -1.66
N GLY A 111 -30.90 1.45 -2.72
CA GLY A 111 -32.26 1.97 -2.88
C GLY A 111 -33.17 1.66 -1.68
N CYS A 112 -33.18 0.41 -1.22
CA CYS A 112 -33.96 -0.02 -0.04
C CYS A 112 -33.56 0.74 1.24
N LYS A 113 -32.26 0.99 1.45
CA LYS A 113 -31.76 1.68 2.65
C LYS A 113 -31.98 3.20 2.65
N THR A 114 -31.99 3.84 1.47
CA THR A 114 -31.98 5.31 1.37
C THR A 114 -33.29 5.95 0.93
N VAL A 115 -34.09 5.30 0.07
CA VAL A 115 -35.17 6.02 -0.65
C VAL A 115 -36.55 5.38 -0.45
N ASN A 116 -36.65 4.05 -0.41
CA ASN A 116 -37.97 3.39 -0.54
C ASN A 116 -38.50 2.72 0.72
N LEU A 117 -37.66 2.16 1.59
CA LEU A 117 -38.11 1.32 2.72
C LEU A 117 -37.52 1.72 4.08
N GLU A 118 -36.55 2.65 4.13
CA GLU A 118 -35.87 3.14 5.35
C GLU A 118 -35.35 2.03 6.31
N VAL A 119 -35.14 0.81 5.81
CA VAL A 119 -34.67 -0.32 6.63
C VAL A 119 -33.18 -0.13 6.86
N ARG A 120 -32.81 0.57 7.93
CA ARG A 120 -31.45 0.56 8.44
C ARG A 120 -31.26 -0.69 9.29
N PRO A 121 -30.18 -1.46 9.11
CA PRO A 121 -29.83 -2.51 10.07
C PRO A 121 -29.61 -1.85 11.43
N VAL A 122 -30.23 -2.41 12.47
CA VAL A 122 -29.97 -2.07 13.88
C VAL A 122 -28.56 -2.50 14.27
#